data_AF-A0A4P9ZAP2-F1
#
_entry.id   AF-A0A4P9ZAP2-F1
#
_cell.length_a   1.000
_cell.length_b   1.000
_cell.length_c   1.000
_cell.angle_alpha   90.00
_cell.angle_beta   90.00
_cell.angle_gamma   90.00
#
_symmetry.space_group_name_H-M   'P 1'
#
loop_
_entity.id
_entity.type
_entity.pdbx_description
1 polymer ?
#
loop_
_entity_poly.entity_id
_entity_poly.type
_entity_poly.pdbx_seq_one_letter_code
_entity_poly.pdbx_strand_id
1 'polypeptide(L)'
;VCFQVLTGDNVDPVFATRALELLEFSVLSLGAKFASFLPDFVPKVFAVFSALDAAEAFDGYMLHHLSVLRVFFACLHGNASHTLQFLNDRAFTSVFYKLWRKHSDDFQSVYGCKLQVLAALAVIARSD
;
A
#
# COMPACT_ATOMS: atom_id res chain seq x y z
N VAL A 1 -16.55 2.67 -3.23
CA VAL A 1 -16.74 1.21 -3.29
C VAL A 1 -15.64 0.44 -2.58
N CYS A 2 -14.40 0.31 -3.10
CA CYS A 2 -13.36 -0.53 -2.45
C CYS A 2 -13.13 -0.22 -0.96
N PHE A 3 -12.99 1.06 -0.59
CA PHE A 3 -12.85 1.43 0.83
C PHE A 3 -14.08 1.07 1.67
N GLN A 4 -15.30 1.19 1.13
CA GLN A 4 -16.51 0.79 1.86
C GLN A 4 -16.57 -0.73 2.09
N VAL A 5 -16.01 -1.53 1.17
CA VAL A 5 -15.87 -2.99 1.35
C VAL A 5 -14.82 -3.29 2.43
N LEU A 6 -13.71 -2.54 2.45
CA LEU A 6 -12.61 -2.74 3.41
C LEU A 6 -12.90 -2.24 4.82
N THR A 7 -13.88 -1.33 4.98
CA THR A 7 -14.22 -0.73 6.28
C THR A 7 -15.68 -0.97 6.68
N GLY A 8 -16.41 -1.80 5.94
CA GLY A 8 -17.83 -2.05 6.16
C GLY A 8 -18.06 -3.29 7.00
N ASP A 9 -19.20 -3.34 7.70
CA ASP A 9 -19.54 -4.43 8.62
C ASP A 9 -19.98 -5.73 7.91
N ASN A 10 -20.21 -5.67 6.60
CA ASN A 10 -20.80 -6.77 5.82
C ASN A 10 -19.78 -7.77 5.27
N VAL A 11 -18.49 -7.40 5.22
CA VAL A 11 -17.42 -8.23 4.67
C VAL A 11 -16.24 -8.11 5.61
N ASP A 12 -15.80 -9.23 6.17
CA ASP A 12 -14.57 -9.26 6.94
C ASP A 12 -13.43 -8.77 6.02
N PRO A 13 -12.69 -7.71 6.41
CA PRO A 13 -11.57 -7.18 5.65
C PRO A 13 -10.53 -8.24 5.25
N VAL A 14 -10.41 -9.34 6.00
CA VAL A 14 -9.58 -10.52 5.71
C VAL A 14 -10.03 -11.24 4.42
N PHE A 15 -11.27 -11.08 3.95
CA PHE A 15 -11.72 -11.66 2.68
C PHE A 15 -11.77 -10.64 1.53
N ALA A 16 -11.39 -9.38 1.79
CA ALA A 16 -11.51 -8.28 0.84
C ALA A 16 -10.25 -8.05 -0.03
N THR A 17 -9.39 -9.05 -0.22
CA THR A 17 -8.13 -8.95 -1.02
C THR A 17 -8.36 -8.34 -2.40
N ARG A 18 -9.47 -8.68 -3.08
CA ARG A 18 -9.81 -8.13 -4.40
C ARG A 18 -10.02 -6.62 -4.38
N ALA A 19 -10.51 -6.06 -3.26
CA ALA A 19 -10.65 -4.62 -3.12
C ALA A 19 -9.28 -3.92 -3.07
N LEU A 20 -8.30 -4.51 -2.37
CA LEU A 20 -6.93 -4.01 -2.34
C LEU A 20 -6.25 -4.10 -3.71
N GLU A 21 -6.44 -5.20 -4.44
CA GLU A 21 -5.94 -5.36 -5.81
C GLU A 21 -6.53 -4.32 -6.77
N LEU A 22 -7.82 -3.99 -6.64
CA LEU A 22 -8.46 -2.94 -7.45
C LEU A 22 -7.92 -1.54 -7.11
N LEU A 23 -7.65 -1.28 -5.83
CA LEU A 23 -7.01 -0.04 -5.39
C LEU A 23 -5.61 0.09 -5.98
N GLU A 24 -4.79 -0.95 -5.87
CA GLU A 24 -3.46 -1.06 -6.47
C GLU A 24 -3.51 -0.82 -7.99
N PHE A 25 -4.36 -1.56 -8.69
CA PHE A 25 -4.54 -1.46 -10.14
C PHE A 25 -4.92 -0.04 -10.58
N SER A 26 -5.79 0.63 -9.84
CA SER A 26 -6.23 2.00 -10.15
C SER A 26 -5.07 2.98 -10.11
N VAL A 27 -4.22 2.88 -9.08
CA VAL A 27 -3.05 3.74 -8.95
C VAL A 27 -2.02 3.44 -10.04
N LEU A 28 -1.71 2.16 -10.28
CA LEU A 28 -0.74 1.76 -11.31
C LEU A 28 -1.18 2.16 -12.73
N SER A 29 -2.47 2.04 -13.03
CA SER A 29 -3.01 2.37 -14.36
C SER A 29 -2.99 3.86 -14.65
N LEU A 30 -3.16 4.69 -13.61
CA LEU A 30 -3.20 6.15 -13.75
C LEU A 30 -1.80 6.78 -13.52
N GLY A 31 -0.92 6.11 -12.79
CA GLY A 31 0.44 6.56 -12.50
C GLY A 31 0.46 7.99 -11.96
N ALA A 32 1.26 8.85 -12.58
CA ALA A 32 1.35 10.27 -12.21
C ALA A 32 0.00 11.02 -12.29
N LYS A 33 -0.94 10.59 -13.15
CA LYS A 33 -2.27 11.20 -13.23
C LYS A 33 -3.12 10.93 -11.99
N PHE A 34 -2.72 9.96 -11.16
CA PHE A 34 -3.37 9.69 -9.87
C PHE A 34 -2.95 10.67 -8.78
N ALA A 35 -1.91 11.49 -9.00
CA ALA A 35 -1.30 12.31 -7.96
C ALA A 35 -2.27 13.24 -7.22
N SER A 36 -3.27 13.80 -7.92
CA SER A 36 -4.28 14.68 -7.30
C SER A 36 -5.20 13.97 -6.33
N PHE A 37 -5.31 12.64 -6.39
CA PHE A 37 -6.16 11.84 -5.52
C PHE A 37 -5.40 11.27 -4.30
N LEU A 38 -4.06 11.25 -4.35
CA LEU A 38 -3.23 10.73 -3.26
C LEU A 38 -3.43 11.41 -1.89
N PRO A 39 -3.66 12.74 -1.80
CA PRO A 39 -3.98 13.40 -0.53
C PRO A 39 -5.13 12.75 0.25
N ASP A 40 -6.18 12.33 -0.44
CA ASP A 40 -7.34 11.68 0.19
C ASP A 40 -7.22 10.16 0.23
N PHE A 41 -6.44 9.58 -0.69
CA PHE A 41 -6.35 8.14 -0.88
C PHE A 41 -5.38 7.49 0.11
N VAL A 42 -4.16 8.02 0.25
CA VAL A 42 -3.11 7.44 1.11
C VAL A 42 -3.56 7.36 2.58
N PRO A 43 -4.22 8.39 3.17
CA PRO A 43 -4.74 8.28 4.53
C PRO A 43 -5.75 7.16 4.72
N LYS A 44 -6.59 6.88 3.71
CA LYS A 44 -7.58 5.79 3.78
C LYS A 44 -6.92 4.42 3.71
N VAL A 45 -5.91 4.25 2.86
CA VAL A 45 -5.10 3.02 2.83
C VAL A 45 -4.40 2.80 4.17
N PHE A 46 -3.83 3.86 4.75
CA PHE A 46 -3.21 3.79 6.06
C PHE A 46 -4.18 3.46 7.20
N ALA A 47 -5.41 3.98 7.14
CA ALA A 47 -6.45 3.62 8.10
C ALA A 47 -6.81 2.12 8.01
N VAL A 48 -6.94 1.58 6.79
CA VAL A 48 -7.15 0.14 6.57
C VAL A 48 -5.99 -0.67 7.12
N PHE A 49 -4.75 -0.26 6.84
CA PHE A 49 -3.54 -0.89 7.41
C PHE A 49 -3.62 -0.95 8.94
N SER A 50 -3.86 0.20 9.57
CA SER A 50 -3.84 0.33 11.03
C SER A 50 -4.95 -0.48 11.70
N ALA A 51 -6.13 -0.55 11.08
CA ALA A 51 -7.24 -1.35 11.59
C ALA A 51 -6.95 -2.86 11.53
N LEU A 52 -6.35 -3.33 10.42
CA LEU A 52 -5.94 -4.72 10.27
C LEU A 52 -4.83 -5.10 11.27
N ASP A 53 -3.91 -4.17 11.53
CA ASP A 53 -2.80 -4.35 12.49
C ASP A 53 -3.31 -4.48 13.93
N ALA A 54 -4.22 -3.59 14.32
CA ALA A 54 -4.84 -3.62 15.64
C ALA A 54 -5.70 -4.87 15.89
N ALA A 55 -6.24 -5.47 14.83
CA ALA A 55 -7.07 -6.67 14.92
C ALA A 55 -6.25 -7.98 14.98
N GLU A 56 -4.90 -7.90 15.02
CA GLU A 56 -4.00 -9.07 14.92
C GLU A 56 -4.33 -9.97 13.72
N ALA A 57 -4.97 -9.40 12.68
CA ALA A 57 -5.47 -10.13 11.52
C ALA A 57 -4.33 -10.71 10.63
N PHE A 58 -3.08 -10.54 11.06
CA PHE A 58 -1.87 -10.90 10.37
C PHE A 58 -1.23 -12.21 10.85
N ASP A 59 -1.66 -12.77 11.99
CA ASP A 59 -1.05 -13.98 12.57
C ASP A 59 -1.50 -15.31 11.91
N GLY A 60 -2.42 -15.27 10.94
CA GLY A 60 -2.82 -16.46 10.15
C GLY A 60 -2.96 -16.21 8.64
N TYR A 61 -3.14 -14.95 8.22
CA TYR A 61 -3.34 -14.55 6.83
C TYR A 61 -2.33 -13.47 6.43
N MET A 62 -1.05 -13.88 6.36
CA MET A 62 0.11 -13.08 5.95
C MET A 62 -0.11 -12.30 4.63
N LEU A 63 -1.07 -12.72 3.79
CA LEU A 63 -1.45 -12.14 2.51
C LEU A 63 -1.96 -10.68 2.60
N HIS A 64 -2.52 -10.23 3.73
CA HIS A 64 -3.10 -8.88 3.82
C HIS A 64 -2.05 -7.79 4.00
N HIS A 65 -1.02 -8.02 4.82
CA HIS A 65 0.11 -7.09 4.90
C HIS A 65 0.73 -6.89 3.52
N LEU A 66 0.91 -7.98 2.78
CA LEU A 66 1.45 -7.94 1.43
C LEU A 66 0.55 -7.13 0.49
N SER A 67 -0.77 -7.38 0.54
CA SER A 67 -1.73 -6.69 -0.31
C SER A 67 -1.78 -5.18 -0.04
N VAL A 68 -1.75 -4.76 1.23
CA VAL A 68 -1.71 -3.35 1.59
C VAL A 68 -0.36 -2.71 1.22
N LEU A 69 0.75 -3.43 1.44
CA LEU A 69 2.08 -2.98 1.00
C LEU A 69 2.14 -2.76 -0.52
N ARG A 70 1.50 -3.61 -1.33
CA ARG A 70 1.39 -3.40 -2.78
C ARG A 70 0.69 -2.09 -3.12
N VAL A 71 -0.38 -1.74 -2.41
CA VAL A 71 -1.06 -0.46 -2.61
C VAL A 71 -0.13 0.70 -2.26
N PHE A 72 0.67 0.61 -1.19
CA PHE A 72 1.68 1.62 -0.87
C PHE A 72 2.77 1.72 -1.94
N PHE A 73 3.26 0.59 -2.49
CA PHE A 73 4.21 0.59 -3.61
C PHE A 73 3.62 1.27 -4.84
N ALA A 74 2.35 1.02 -5.15
CA ALA A 74 1.65 1.72 -6.21
C ALA A 74 1.52 3.23 -5.94
N CYS A 75 1.21 3.64 -4.71
CA CYS A 75 1.17 5.06 -4.31
C CYS A 75 2.53 5.75 -4.48
N LEU A 76 3.63 5.07 -4.16
CA LEU A 76 4.99 5.58 -4.43
C LEU A 76 5.21 5.80 -5.93
N HIS A 77 4.75 4.87 -6.77
CA HIS A 77 4.79 5.04 -8.23
C HIS A 77 3.94 6.23 -8.71
N GLY A 78 2.76 6.44 -8.13
CA GLY A 78 1.89 7.56 -8.47
C GLY A 78 2.48 8.93 -8.10
N ASN A 79 2.99 9.07 -6.87
CA ASN A 79 3.76 10.24 -6.43
C ASN A 79 4.54 9.92 -5.14
N ALA A 80 5.85 9.73 -5.27
CA ALA A 80 6.70 9.33 -4.15
C ALA A 80 6.76 10.36 -3.00
N SER A 81 6.98 11.66 -3.25
CA SER A 81 7.07 12.69 -2.22
C SER A 81 5.79 12.83 -1.44
N HIS A 82 4.64 12.89 -2.11
CA HIS A 82 3.39 13.02 -1.37
C HIS A 82 3.19 11.81 -0.46
N THR A 83 3.44 10.61 -0.98
CA THR A 83 3.33 9.37 -0.20
C THR A 83 4.33 9.33 0.95
N LEU A 84 5.62 9.58 0.71
CA LEU A 84 6.66 9.57 1.74
C LEU A 84 6.47 10.68 2.78
N GLN A 85 6.06 11.88 2.37
CA GLN A 85 5.73 12.97 3.28
C GLN A 85 4.59 12.55 4.21
N PHE A 86 3.51 11.97 3.68
CA PHE A 86 2.43 11.44 4.51
C PHE A 86 2.93 10.37 5.50
N LEU A 87 3.74 9.41 5.05
CA LEU A 87 4.28 8.38 5.94
C LEU A 87 5.17 8.98 7.03
N ASN A 88 5.91 10.04 6.71
CA ASN A 88 6.75 10.75 7.67
C ASN A 88 5.92 11.53 8.69
N ASP A 89 4.88 12.23 8.25
CA ASP A 89 3.95 12.98 9.10
C ASP A 89 3.19 12.06 10.07
N ARG A 90 3.03 10.78 9.71
CA ARG A 90 2.46 9.73 10.57
C ARG A 90 3.49 8.95 11.40
N ALA A 91 4.76 9.37 11.38
CA ALA A 91 5.88 8.65 12.02
C ALA A 91 5.98 7.17 11.60
N PHE A 92 5.47 6.83 10.42
CA PHE A 92 5.34 5.46 9.93
C PHE A 92 6.45 5.05 8.96
N THR A 93 7.25 6.00 8.43
CA THR A 93 8.31 5.72 7.44
C THR A 93 9.24 4.58 7.85
N SER A 94 9.74 4.58 9.09
CA SER A 94 10.63 3.52 9.59
C SER A 94 9.93 2.16 9.66
N VAL A 95 8.67 2.14 10.10
CA VAL A 95 7.85 0.93 10.17
C VAL A 95 7.58 0.38 8.76
N PHE A 96 7.19 1.25 7.83
CA PHE A 96 6.98 0.89 6.43
C PHE A 96 8.19 0.18 5.81
N TYR A 97 9.40 0.76 5.92
CA TYR A 97 10.60 0.15 5.36
C TYR A 97 11.02 -1.14 6.08
N LYS A 98 10.77 -1.25 7.40
CA LYS A 98 10.98 -2.50 8.13
C LYS A 98 10.04 -3.59 7.65
N LEU A 99 8.76 -3.28 7.46
CA LEU A 99 7.76 -4.21 6.92
C LEU A 99 8.10 -4.63 5.49
N TRP A 100 8.44 -3.67 4.63
CA TRP A 100 8.90 -3.97 3.27
C TRP A 100 10.09 -4.92 3.30
N ARG A 101 11.14 -4.61 4.06
CA ARG A 101 12.32 -5.48 4.16
C ARG A 101 11.98 -6.88 4.69
N LYS A 102 11.18 -6.95 5.76
CA LYS A 102 10.75 -8.22 6.39
C LYS A 102 10.02 -9.12 5.38
N HIS A 103 9.23 -8.52 4.51
CA HIS A 103 8.34 -9.23 3.58
C HIS A 103 8.82 -9.20 2.12
N SER A 104 10.04 -8.75 1.84
CA SER A 104 10.52 -8.57 0.47
C SER A 104 10.54 -9.90 -0.30
N ASP A 105 10.93 -10.97 0.39
CA ASP A 105 10.97 -12.33 -0.15
C ASP A 105 9.57 -12.91 -0.41
N ASP A 106 8.52 -12.38 0.23
CA ASP A 106 7.14 -12.84 -0.03
C ASP A 106 6.60 -12.32 -1.38
N PHE A 107 7.30 -11.37 -2.02
CA PHE A 107 6.96 -10.80 -3.32
C PHE A 107 7.75 -11.44 -4.48
N GLN A 108 8.18 -12.69 -4.35
CA GLN A 108 9.02 -13.42 -5.33
C GLN A 108 8.39 -13.65 -6.72
N SER A 109 7.10 -13.36 -6.92
CA SER A 109 6.54 -13.40 -8.26
C SER A 109 7.14 -12.30 -9.15
N VAL A 110 7.24 -12.55 -10.45
CA VAL A 110 7.73 -11.53 -11.43
C VAL A 110 6.98 -10.20 -11.25
N TYR A 111 5.69 -10.28 -10.97
CA TYR A 111 4.86 -9.12 -10.67
C TYR A 111 5.30 -8.40 -9.40
N GLY A 112 5.43 -9.13 -8.28
CA GLY A 112 5.85 -8.56 -7.00
C GLY A 112 7.23 -7.92 -7.06
N CYS A 113 8.20 -8.56 -7.72
CA CYS A 113 9.52 -7.99 -7.95
C CYS A 113 9.46 -6.70 -8.76
N LYS A 114 8.71 -6.67 -9.86
CA LYS A 114 8.55 -5.47 -10.69
C LYS A 114 7.94 -4.31 -9.91
N LEU A 115 6.94 -4.59 -9.08
CA LEU A 115 6.30 -3.58 -8.26
C LEU A 115 7.25 -2.98 -7.21
N GLN A 116 8.05 -3.83 -6.54
CA GLN A 116 9.07 -3.36 -5.60
C GLN A 116 10.13 -2.48 -6.30
N VAL A 117 10.61 -2.91 -7.48
CA VAL A 117 11.57 -2.13 -8.27
C VAL A 117 10.97 -0.79 -8.70
N LEU A 118 9.72 -0.77 -9.15
CA LEU A 118 9.03 0.46 -9.56
C LEU A 118 8.92 1.45 -8.40
N ALA A 119 8.54 0.96 -7.21
CA ALA A 119 8.48 1.78 -6.00
C ALA A 119 9.86 2.30 -5.60
N ALA A 120 10.89 1.45 -5.61
CA ALA A 120 12.26 1.85 -5.27
C ALA A 120 12.80 2.91 -6.26
N LEU A 121 12.58 2.72 -7.56
CA LEU A 121 12.96 3.70 -8.57
C LEU A 121 12.23 5.03 -8.39
N ALA A 122 10.94 5.00 -8.04
CA ALA A 122 10.18 6.23 -7.77
C ALA A 122 10.71 7.00 -6.55
N VAL A 123 11.23 6.29 -5.54
CA VAL A 123 11.91 6.91 -4.39
C VAL A 123 13.27 7.48 -4.80
N ILE A 124 14.08 6.72 -5.55
CA ILE A 124 15.45 7.11 -5.92
C ILE A 124 15.47 8.23 -6.95
N ALA A 125 14.61 8.20 -7.96
CA ALA A 125 14.52 9.24 -9.01
C ALA A 125 14.12 10.63 -8.47
N ARG A 126 13.86 10.72 -7.16
CA ARG A 126 13.57 11.95 -6.42
C ARG A 126 14.69 12.40 -5.48
N SER A 127 15.82 11.68 -5.47
CA SER A 127 17.00 12.03 -4.65
C SER A 127 17.82 13.18 -5.24
N ASP A 128 17.42 13.68 -6.42
CA ASP A 128 17.99 14.81 -7.15
C ASP A 128 16.97 15.96 -7.19
#